data_AF-A0A833EAY1-F1
#
_entry.id   AF-A0A833EAY1-F1
#
_cell.length_a   1.000
_cell.length_b   1.000
_cell.length_c   1.000
_cell.angle_alpha   90.00
_cell.angle_beta   90.00
_cell.angle_gamma   90.00
#
_symmetry.space_group_name_H-M   'P 1'
#
loop_
_entity.id
_entity.type
_entity.pdbx_description
1 polymer ?
#
loop_
_entity_poly.entity_id
_entity_poly.type
_entity_poly.pdbx_seq_one_letter_code
_entity_poly.pdbx_strand_id
1 'polypeptide(L)'
;MRRLWVMFLVTWLAVGLTLLTAGYIDTIYKLETAIGYLSRAQSTAFAEDMKSYIEEALRLIPESGNPVWIFPTERTDFTLIRSDLTSIVERLEIISGINLDSPAYAQGLSDIRGKLAVVILQLGEAMPYTLITPINITLALIWLSIPYTTYRITTLINSKRNRHNLTKQQ
;
A
#
# COMPACT_ATOMS: atom_id res chain seq x y z
N MET A 1 37.05 -16.25 1.00
CA MET A 1 36.38 -15.07 1.60
C MET A 1 35.51 -14.31 0.60
N ARG A 2 36.02 -13.90 -0.57
CA ARG A 2 35.23 -13.19 -1.61
C ARG A 2 33.94 -13.91 -2.06
N ARG A 3 34.00 -15.22 -2.31
CA ARG A 3 32.82 -16.02 -2.72
C ARG A 3 31.71 -16.05 -1.65
N LEU A 4 32.07 -16.22 -0.38
CA LEU A 4 31.12 -16.22 0.74
C LEU A 4 30.42 -14.87 0.90
N TRP A 5 31.15 -13.77 0.74
CA TRP A 5 30.59 -12.41 0.82
C TRP A 5 29.62 -12.11 -0.32
N VAL A 6 29.94 -12.55 -1.55
CA VAL A 6 29.02 -12.42 -2.70
C VAL A 6 27.75 -13.24 -2.48
N MET A 7 27.86 -14.50 -2.02
CA MET A 7 26.68 -15.32 -1.70
C MET A 7 25.80 -14.68 -0.63
N PHE A 8 26.42 -14.15 0.44
CA PHE A 8 25.71 -13.41 1.47
C PHE A 8 24.92 -12.23 0.89
N LEU A 9 25.55 -11.39 0.05
CA LEU A 9 24.86 -10.24 -0.55
C LEU A 9 23.72 -10.65 -1.48
N VAL A 10 23.91 -11.70 -2.29
CA VAL A 10 22.85 -12.18 -3.19
C VAL A 10 21.66 -12.68 -2.39
N THR A 11 21.87 -13.50 -1.37
CA THR A 11 20.80 -13.96 -0.48
C THR A 11 20.15 -12.80 0.25
N TRP A 12 20.94 -11.85 0.75
CA TRP A 12 20.45 -10.63 1.41
C TRP A 12 19.50 -9.84 0.49
N LEU A 13 19.91 -9.58 -0.76
CA LEU A 13 19.08 -8.87 -1.72
C LEU A 13 17.82 -9.66 -2.09
N ALA A 14 17.91 -10.98 -2.25
CA ALA A 14 16.77 -11.83 -2.55
C ALA A 14 15.70 -11.76 -1.44
N VAL A 15 16.12 -11.86 -0.16
CA VAL A 15 15.20 -11.74 0.98
C VAL A 15 14.58 -10.33 1.02
N GLY A 16 15.38 -9.30 0.78
CA GLY A 16 14.89 -7.92 0.76
C GLY A 16 13.83 -7.70 -0.32
N LEU A 17 14.05 -8.24 -1.52
CA LEU A 17 13.07 -8.19 -2.61
C LEU A 17 11.78 -8.91 -2.23
N THR A 18 11.86 -10.11 -1.65
CA THR A 18 10.68 -10.84 -1.18
C THR A 18 9.88 -10.05 -0.15
N LEU A 19 10.54 -9.48 0.87
CA LEU A 19 9.89 -8.67 1.89
C LEU A 19 9.23 -7.41 1.31
N LEU A 20 9.89 -6.74 0.37
CA LEU A 20 9.33 -5.57 -0.31
C LEU A 20 8.08 -5.94 -1.11
N THR A 21 8.12 -7.04 -1.88
CA THR A 21 6.95 -7.50 -2.64
C THR A 21 5.80 -7.91 -1.74
N ALA A 22 6.07 -8.57 -0.62
CA ALA A 22 5.04 -8.93 0.36
C ALA A 22 4.40 -7.66 0.97
N GLY A 23 5.21 -6.67 1.35
CA GLY A 23 4.72 -5.39 1.83
C GLY A 23 3.86 -4.64 0.80
N TYR A 24 4.28 -4.64 -0.47
CA TYR A 24 3.51 -4.05 -1.56
C TYR A 24 2.15 -4.73 -1.76
N ILE A 25 2.11 -6.07 -1.78
CA ILE A 25 0.88 -6.85 -1.94
C ILE A 25 -0.10 -6.59 -0.79
N ASP A 26 0.40 -6.50 0.44
CA ASP A 26 -0.45 -6.33 1.61
C ASP A 26 -1.00 -4.92 1.77
N THR A 27 -0.36 -3.92 1.14
CA THR A 27 -0.69 -2.50 1.26
C THR A 27 -1.20 -1.92 -0.06
N ILE A 28 -0.28 -1.45 -0.92
CA ILE A 28 -0.57 -0.71 -2.15
C ILE A 28 -1.47 -1.50 -3.11
N TYR A 29 -1.16 -2.78 -3.34
CA TYR A 29 -1.88 -3.59 -4.32
C TYR A 29 -3.37 -3.75 -3.99
N LYS A 30 -3.73 -3.85 -2.70
CA LYS A 30 -5.14 -3.90 -2.28
C LYS A 30 -5.87 -2.60 -2.63
N LEU A 31 -5.22 -1.45 -2.42
CA LEU A 31 -5.80 -0.15 -2.76
C LEU A 31 -5.89 0.08 -4.27
N GLU A 32 -4.89 -0.35 -5.05
CA GLU A 32 -4.98 -0.33 -6.52
C GLU A 32 -6.15 -1.19 -7.02
N THR A 33 -6.34 -2.36 -6.42
CA THR A 33 -7.46 -3.25 -6.75
C THR A 33 -8.79 -2.61 -6.36
N ALA A 34 -8.88 -1.97 -5.19
CA ALA A 34 -10.06 -1.21 -4.77
C ALA A 34 -10.40 -0.09 -5.77
N ILE A 35 -9.40 0.70 -6.18
CA ILE A 35 -9.57 1.73 -7.22
C ILE A 35 -10.04 1.11 -8.55
N GLY A 36 -9.52 -0.06 -8.91
CA GLY A 36 -9.98 -0.81 -10.09
C GLY A 36 -11.47 -1.14 -10.02
N TYR A 37 -11.95 -1.61 -8.87
CA TYR A 37 -13.38 -1.85 -8.66
C TYR A 37 -14.20 -0.55 -8.72
N LEU A 38 -13.76 0.53 -8.07
CA LEU A 38 -14.44 1.82 -8.14
C LEU A 38 -14.49 2.38 -9.57
N SER A 39 -13.43 2.16 -10.38
CA SER A 39 -13.42 2.54 -11.80
C SER A 39 -14.42 1.71 -12.63
N ARG A 40 -14.62 0.42 -12.30
CA ARG A 40 -15.70 -0.39 -12.89
C ARG A 40 -17.07 0.10 -12.45
N ALA A 41 -17.23 0.46 -11.18
CA ALA A 41 -18.45 1.07 -10.66
C ALA A 41 -18.80 2.37 -11.42
N GLN A 42 -17.81 3.20 -11.76
CA GLN A 42 -18.06 4.42 -12.54
C GLN A 42 -18.54 4.16 -13.97
N SER A 43 -18.07 3.08 -14.60
CA SER A 43 -18.34 2.80 -16.01
C SER A 43 -19.59 1.96 -16.26
N THR A 44 -20.17 1.31 -15.24
CA THR A 44 -21.43 0.58 -15.40
C THR A 44 -22.63 1.52 -15.56
N ALA A 45 -23.69 1.02 -16.21
CA ALA A 45 -24.96 1.70 -16.44
C ALA A 45 -26.02 1.39 -15.35
N PHE A 46 -25.79 0.38 -14.50
CA PHE A 46 -26.79 -0.10 -13.55
C PHE A 46 -26.39 0.20 -12.09
N ALA A 47 -27.37 0.60 -11.28
CA ALA A 47 -27.17 0.96 -9.88
C ALA A 47 -26.71 -0.25 -9.04
N GLU A 48 -27.26 -1.42 -9.33
CA GLU A 48 -26.99 -2.69 -8.65
C GLU A 48 -25.54 -3.14 -8.89
N ASP A 49 -25.08 -3.08 -10.14
CA ASP A 49 -23.69 -3.38 -10.50
C ASP A 49 -22.73 -2.40 -9.83
N MET A 50 -23.09 -1.11 -9.83
CA MET A 50 -22.27 -0.06 -9.22
C MET A 50 -22.12 -0.32 -7.72
N LYS A 51 -23.20 -0.67 -7.03
CA LYS A 51 -23.20 -1.04 -5.63
C LYS A 51 -22.29 -2.25 -5.37
N SER A 52 -22.44 -3.33 -6.15
CA SER A 52 -21.63 -4.54 -5.96
C SER A 52 -20.13 -4.27 -6.09
N TYR A 53 -19.70 -3.50 -7.08
CA TYR A 53 -18.29 -3.11 -7.22
C TYR A 53 -17.79 -2.26 -6.05
N ILE A 54 -18.61 -1.35 -5.51
CA ILE A 54 -18.23 -0.54 -4.35
C ILE A 54 -18.07 -1.40 -3.10
N GLU A 55 -18.94 -2.39 -2.89
CA GLU A 55 -18.82 -3.34 -1.78
C GLU A 55 -17.53 -4.18 -1.87
N GLU A 56 -17.12 -4.60 -3.06
CA GLU A 56 -15.82 -5.27 -3.24
C GLU A 56 -14.63 -4.34 -2.96
N ALA A 57 -14.72 -3.06 -3.36
CA ALA A 57 -13.71 -2.07 -3.03
C ALA A 57 -13.61 -1.84 -1.51
N LEU A 58 -14.76 -1.76 -0.82
CA LEU A 58 -14.80 -1.61 0.64
C LEU A 58 -14.10 -2.78 1.35
N ARG A 59 -14.14 -4.01 0.86
CA ARG A 59 -13.42 -5.13 1.51
C ARG A 59 -11.90 -5.00 1.46
N LEU A 60 -11.38 -4.17 0.57
CA LEU A 60 -9.94 -3.99 0.34
C LEU A 60 -9.37 -2.73 1.02
N ILE A 61 -10.21 -1.73 1.27
CA ILE A 61 -9.80 -0.48 1.93
C ILE A 61 -9.68 -0.72 3.45
N PRO A 62 -8.57 -0.32 4.10
CA PRO A 62 -8.42 -0.45 5.55
C PRO A 62 -9.58 0.18 6.33
N GLU A 63 -10.05 -0.47 7.40
CA GLU A 63 -11.22 -0.01 8.16
C GLU A 63 -11.06 1.38 8.79
N SER A 64 -9.85 1.76 9.15
CA SER A 64 -9.58 3.02 9.83
C SER A 64 -8.14 3.49 9.66
N GLY A 65 -7.90 4.73 10.08
CA GLY A 65 -6.58 5.35 10.15
C GLY A 65 -6.25 6.22 8.95
N ASN A 66 -5.21 7.03 9.13
CA ASN A 66 -4.68 7.90 8.10
C ASN A 66 -3.23 7.47 7.81
N PRO A 67 -2.92 6.97 6.59
CA PRO A 67 -1.57 6.56 6.27
C PRO A 67 -0.61 7.75 6.16
N VAL A 68 -1.13 8.96 5.92
CA VAL A 68 -0.31 10.19 5.90
C VAL A 68 -0.05 10.63 7.33
N TRP A 69 1.16 10.34 7.81
CA TRP A 69 1.54 10.56 9.21
C TRP A 69 2.21 11.92 9.47
N ILE A 70 2.74 12.60 8.44
CA ILE A 70 3.40 13.91 8.62
C ILE A 70 2.36 15.03 8.64
N PHE A 71 1.46 15.03 7.65
CA PHE A 71 0.42 16.04 7.48
C PHE A 71 -0.91 15.36 7.09
N PRO A 72 -1.57 14.66 8.04
CA PRO A 72 -2.83 13.99 7.76
C PRO A 72 -3.90 14.98 7.32
N THR A 73 -4.74 14.56 6.39
CA THR A 73 -5.92 15.32 5.96
C THR A 73 -7.15 14.42 5.96
N GLU A 74 -8.34 15.02 5.96
CA GLU A 74 -9.60 14.28 5.83
C GLU A 74 -9.67 13.48 4.53
N ARG A 75 -9.00 13.95 3.46
CA ARG A 75 -8.94 13.27 2.16
C ARG A 75 -8.14 11.98 2.18
N THR A 76 -7.28 11.79 3.17
CA THR A 76 -6.44 10.59 3.29
C THR A 76 -6.88 9.69 4.44
N ASP A 77 -7.96 10.03 5.15
CA ASP A 77 -8.50 9.21 6.22
C ASP A 77 -9.37 8.08 5.67
N PHE A 78 -8.97 6.83 5.90
CA PHE A 78 -9.72 5.68 5.39
C PHE A 78 -11.10 5.55 6.04
N THR A 79 -11.27 6.02 7.27
CA THR A 79 -12.57 6.01 7.96
C THR A 79 -13.57 6.90 7.20
N LEU A 80 -13.14 8.10 6.82
CA LEU A 80 -13.97 9.05 6.08
C LEU A 80 -14.22 8.58 4.65
N ILE A 81 -13.19 8.07 3.97
CA ILE A 81 -13.34 7.48 2.63
C ILE A 81 -14.37 6.34 2.62
N ARG A 82 -14.30 5.44 3.60
CA ARG A 82 -15.28 4.33 3.73
C ARG A 82 -16.68 4.85 4.04
N SER A 83 -16.80 5.87 4.88
CA SER A 83 -18.07 6.53 5.17
C SER A 83 -18.70 7.11 3.90
N ASP A 84 -17.92 7.78 3.06
CA ASP A 84 -18.37 8.33 1.79
C ASP A 84 -18.86 7.23 0.83
N LEU A 85 -18.09 6.13 0.72
CA LEU A 85 -18.50 4.97 -0.09
C LEU A 85 -19.75 4.28 0.45
N THR A 86 -19.91 4.18 1.76
CA THR A 86 -21.09 3.58 2.40
C THR A 86 -22.34 4.43 2.13
N SER A 87 -22.24 5.76 2.24
CA SER A 87 -23.33 6.67 1.88
C SER A 87 -23.67 6.61 0.39
N ILE A 88 -22.68 6.39 -0.48
CA ILE A 88 -22.91 6.14 -1.90
C ILE A 88 -23.72 4.84 -2.10
N VAL A 89 -23.37 3.76 -1.39
CA VAL A 89 -24.10 2.48 -1.45
C VAL A 89 -25.56 2.66 -1.04
N GLU A 90 -25.82 3.31 0.10
CA GLU A 90 -27.19 3.61 0.56
C GLU A 90 -27.98 4.41 -0.49
N ARG A 91 -27.33 5.38 -1.14
CA ARG A 91 -27.98 6.18 -2.18
C ARG A 91 -28.24 5.38 -3.45
N LEU A 92 -27.38 4.43 -3.80
CA LEU A 92 -27.60 3.52 -4.94
C LEU A 92 -28.79 2.60 -4.69
N GLU A 93 -29.02 2.16 -3.45
CA GLU A 93 -30.23 1.40 -3.10
C GLU A 93 -31.50 2.22 -3.38
N ILE A 94 -31.50 3.51 -3.04
CA ILE A 94 -32.64 4.39 -3.35
C ILE A 94 -32.81 4.54 -4.87
N ILE A 95 -31.70 4.74 -5.61
CA ILE A 95 -31.73 4.91 -7.07
C ILE A 95 -32.21 3.63 -7.78
N SER A 96 -31.89 2.45 -7.26
CA SER A 96 -32.33 1.16 -7.83
C SER A 96 -33.85 0.99 -7.87
N GLY A 97 -34.58 1.71 -7.00
CA GLY A 97 -36.05 1.72 -7.00
C GLY A 97 -36.68 2.68 -8.02
N ILE A 98 -35.88 3.50 -8.71
CA ILE A 98 -36.36 4.46 -9.71
C ILE A 98 -36.49 3.76 -11.07
N ASN A 99 -37.46 4.19 -11.90
CA ASN A 99 -37.58 3.69 -13.27
C ASN A 99 -36.30 3.99 -14.08
N LEU A 100 -35.72 2.94 -14.70
CA LEU A 100 -34.47 2.98 -15.46
C LEU A 100 -34.49 3.99 -16.60
N ASP A 101 -35.64 4.16 -17.26
CA ASP A 101 -35.78 5.07 -18.40
C ASP A 101 -36.00 6.54 -17.98
N SER A 102 -35.99 6.82 -16.67
CA SER A 102 -36.24 8.17 -16.18
C SER A 102 -34.97 9.04 -16.24
N PRO A 103 -35.11 10.34 -16.55
CA PRO A 103 -34.01 11.29 -16.42
C PRO A 103 -33.42 11.35 -15.00
N ALA A 104 -34.26 11.11 -13.98
CA ALA A 104 -33.84 11.09 -12.58
C ALA A 104 -32.85 9.95 -12.29
N TYR A 105 -33.07 8.77 -12.85
CA TYR A 105 -32.16 7.63 -12.72
C TYR A 105 -30.79 7.94 -13.33
N ALA A 106 -30.77 8.42 -14.58
CA ALA A 106 -29.52 8.78 -15.27
C ALA A 106 -28.75 9.90 -14.56
N GLN A 107 -29.46 10.93 -14.09
CA GLN A 107 -28.86 12.03 -13.34
C GLN A 107 -28.30 11.57 -11.99
N GLY A 108 -29.03 10.69 -11.28
CA GLY A 108 -28.60 10.09 -10.02
C GLY A 108 -27.29 9.33 -10.19
N LEU A 109 -27.20 8.45 -11.20
CA LEU A 109 -25.97 7.72 -11.50
C LEU A 109 -24.83 8.64 -11.91
N SER A 110 -25.10 9.70 -12.68
CA SER A 110 -24.07 10.67 -13.06
C SER A 110 -23.45 11.39 -11.85
N ASP A 111 -24.27 11.76 -10.86
CA ASP A 111 -23.78 12.37 -9.62
C ASP A 111 -22.93 11.38 -8.80
N ILE A 112 -23.36 10.12 -8.70
CA ILE A 112 -22.56 9.08 -8.02
C ILE A 112 -21.21 8.87 -8.70
N ARG A 113 -21.17 8.83 -10.04
CA ARG A 113 -19.90 8.73 -10.78
C ARG A 113 -18.93 9.87 -10.43
N GLY A 114 -19.45 11.09 -10.28
CA GLY A 114 -18.67 12.25 -9.85
C GLY A 114 -18.08 12.06 -8.44
N LYS A 115 -18.90 11.59 -7.49
CA LYS A 115 -18.43 11.30 -6.12
C LYS A 115 -17.38 10.19 -6.09
N LEU A 116 -17.58 9.11 -6.84
CA LEU A 116 -16.60 8.02 -6.97
C LEU A 116 -15.27 8.52 -7.53
N ALA A 117 -15.27 9.50 -8.44
CA ALA A 117 -14.05 10.07 -8.99
C ALA A 117 -13.23 10.75 -7.88
N VAL A 118 -13.90 11.45 -6.97
CA VAL A 118 -13.26 12.08 -5.81
C VAL A 118 -12.67 11.03 -4.87
N VAL A 119 -13.39 9.94 -4.60
CA VAL A 119 -12.89 8.85 -3.75
C VAL A 119 -11.69 8.15 -4.37
N ILE A 120 -11.68 7.91 -5.68
CA ILE A 120 -10.52 7.33 -6.37
C ILE A 120 -9.29 8.21 -6.19
N LEU A 121 -9.44 9.54 -6.31
CA LEU A 121 -8.35 10.48 -6.08
C LEU A 121 -7.87 10.44 -4.62
N GLN A 122 -8.78 10.43 -3.66
CA GLN A 122 -8.47 10.33 -2.22
C GLN A 122 -7.66 9.06 -1.90
N LEU A 123 -8.09 7.90 -2.43
CA LEU A 123 -7.34 6.64 -2.29
C LEU A 123 -5.96 6.73 -2.95
N GLY A 124 -5.85 7.36 -4.12
CA GLY A 124 -4.58 7.61 -4.80
C GLY A 124 -3.64 8.52 -4.01
N GLU A 125 -4.17 9.54 -3.33
CA GLU A 125 -3.43 10.44 -2.45
C GLU A 125 -2.90 9.71 -1.20
N ALA A 126 -3.70 8.81 -0.61
CA ALA A 126 -3.35 8.05 0.58
C ALA A 126 -2.38 6.89 0.31
N MET A 127 -2.48 6.26 -0.86
CA MET A 127 -1.82 5.00 -1.21
C MET A 127 -0.30 4.98 -0.99
N PRO A 128 0.51 5.96 -1.44
CA PRO A 128 1.97 5.91 -1.29
C PRO A 128 2.41 5.79 0.18
N TYR A 129 1.64 6.37 1.09
CA TYR A 129 1.96 6.46 2.51
C TYR A 129 1.62 5.17 3.28
N THR A 130 0.85 4.26 2.68
CA THR A 130 0.57 2.95 3.29
C THR A 130 1.81 2.06 3.38
N LEU A 131 2.75 2.22 2.43
CA LEU A 131 4.04 1.53 2.46
C LEU A 131 5.11 2.37 3.17
N ILE A 132 5.07 3.70 3.03
CA ILE A 132 6.05 4.64 3.60
C ILE A 132 5.64 5.04 5.03
N THR A 133 5.60 4.06 5.93
CA THR A 133 5.32 4.27 7.36
C THR A 133 6.62 4.51 8.15
N PRO A 134 6.57 5.18 9.33
CA PRO A 134 7.76 5.36 10.17
C PRO A 134 8.45 4.04 10.54
N ILE A 135 7.66 3.00 10.77
CA ILE A 135 8.15 1.66 11.09
C ILE A 135 8.88 1.07 9.87
N ASN A 136 8.27 1.12 8.68
CA ASN A 136 8.88 0.59 7.46
C ASN A 136 10.16 1.35 7.09
N ILE A 137 10.18 2.68 7.27
CA ILE A 137 11.39 3.50 7.11
C ILE A 137 12.49 3.04 8.07
N THR A 138 12.16 2.86 9.35
CA THR A 138 13.13 2.41 10.36
C THR A 138 13.70 1.03 10.03
N LEU A 139 12.82 0.09 9.66
CA LEU A 139 13.21 -1.25 9.23
C LEU A 139 14.09 -1.22 7.98
N ALA A 140 13.78 -0.36 7.00
CA ALA A 140 14.59 -0.17 5.80
C ALA A 140 15.99 0.38 6.14
N LEU A 141 16.10 1.35 7.05
CA LEU A 141 17.39 1.87 7.51
C LEU A 141 18.23 0.78 8.20
N ILE A 142 17.61 -0.02 9.07
CA ILE A 142 18.28 -1.16 9.71
C ILE A 142 18.74 -2.17 8.64
N TRP A 143 17.87 -2.51 7.69
CA TRP A 143 18.18 -3.42 6.59
C TRP A 143 19.41 -2.96 5.81
N LEU A 144 19.44 -1.70 5.39
CA LEU A 144 20.57 -1.14 4.64
C LEU A 144 21.88 -1.10 5.46
N SER A 145 21.81 -1.03 6.78
CA SER A 145 22.99 -1.01 7.65
C SER A 145 23.69 -2.37 7.80
N ILE A 146 22.98 -3.48 7.57
CA ILE A 146 23.46 -4.85 7.87
C ILE A 146 24.67 -5.26 7.02
N PRO A 147 24.68 -5.07 5.68
CA PRO A 147 25.85 -5.40 4.88
C PRO A 147 27.11 -4.62 5.29
N TYR A 148 26.96 -3.33 5.59
CA TYR A 148 28.06 -2.46 6.02
C TYR A 148 28.64 -2.90 7.37
N THR A 149 27.78 -3.08 8.37
CA THR A 149 28.20 -3.48 9.72
C THR A 149 28.85 -4.87 9.71
N THR A 150 28.28 -5.83 8.98
CA THR A 150 28.85 -7.17 8.80
C THR A 150 30.24 -7.12 8.16
N TYR A 151 30.39 -6.36 7.08
CA TYR A 151 31.69 -6.17 6.43
C TYR A 151 32.73 -5.57 7.39
N ARG A 152 32.35 -4.51 8.11
CA ARG A 152 33.22 -3.83 9.09
C ARG A 152 33.63 -4.74 10.25
N ILE A 153 32.73 -5.59 10.75
CA ILE A 153 33.05 -6.56 11.82
C ILE A 153 34.02 -7.62 11.31
N THR A 154 33.77 -8.20 10.13
CA THR A 154 34.64 -9.25 9.57
C THR A 154 36.07 -8.76 9.31
N THR A 155 36.22 -7.52 8.81
CA THR A 155 37.55 -6.92 8.59
C THR A 155 38.30 -6.66 9.91
N LEU A 156 37.61 -6.18 10.95
CA LEU A 156 38.19 -5.99 12.28
C LEU A 156 38.67 -7.31 12.90
N ILE A 157 37.88 -8.38 12.80
CA ILE A 157 38.24 -9.71 13.31
C ILE A 157 39.49 -10.25 12.58
N ASN A 158 39.52 -10.15 11.25
CA ASN A 158 40.66 -10.60 10.46
C ASN A 158 41.94 -9.80 10.78
N SER A 159 41.83 -8.49 11.00
CA SER A 159 42.96 -7.64 11.42
C SER A 159 43.55 -8.04 12.77
N LYS A 160 42.69 -8.37 13.76
CA LYS A 160 43.15 -8.83 15.08
C LYS A 160 43.82 -10.20 14.99
N ARG A 161 43.25 -11.13 14.21
CA ARG A 161 43.81 -12.48 14.02
C ARG A 161 45.21 -12.44 13.38
N ASN A 162 45.41 -11.61 12.37
CA ASN A 162 46.71 -11.48 11.70
C ASN A 162 47.81 -10.96 12.66
N ARG A 163 47.48 -10.00 13.54
CA ARG A 163 48.42 -9.48 14.56
C ARG A 163 48.82 -10.54 15.61
N HIS A 164 47.87 -11.37 16.04
CA HIS A 164 48.15 -12.45 16.99
C HIS A 164 49.04 -13.56 16.40
N ASN A 165 48.92 -13.84 15.11
CA ASN A 165 49.79 -14.83 14.46
C ASN A 165 51.23 -14.35 14.30
N LEU A 166 51.45 -13.06 14.04
CA LEU A 166 52.79 -12.47 13.91
C LEU A 166 53.57 -12.47 15.22
N THR A 167 52.88 -12.29 16.36
CA THR A 167 53.50 -12.31 17.70
C THR A 167 53.86 -13.71 18.19
N LYS A 168 53.31 -14.77 17.57
CA LYS A 168 53.69 -16.17 17.86
C LYS A 168 54.88 -16.67 17.04
N GLN A 169 55.34 -15.90 16.06
CA GLN A 169 56.46 -16.25 15.18
C GLN A 169 57.78 -15.58 15.58
N GLN A 170 57.77 -14.75 16.63
CA GLN A 170 58.94 -14.14 17.26
C GLN A 170 59.24 -14.87 18.57
#